data_AF-X1D8E0-F1
#
_entry.id   AF-X1D8E0-F1
#
_cell.length_a   1.000
_cell.length_b   1.000
_cell.length_c   1.000
_cell.angle_alpha   90.00
_cell.angle_beta   90.00
_cell.angle_gamma   90.00
#
_symmetry.space_group_name_H-M   'P 1'
#
loop_
_entity.id
_entity.type
_entity.pdbx_description
1 polymer ?
#
loop_
_entity_poly.entity_id
_entity_poly.type
_entity_poly.pdbx_seq_one_letter_code
_entity_poly.pdbx_strand_id
1 'polypeptide(L)'
;MFGTGENTGNIGLFKIISEGSIAAGIRRIEALTGLKAVEYVQDNEDLLLEIQQCLSSSRDEILSQLDKLKFGLKDKEKENKTLRQKIARKNMR
;
A
#
# COMPACT_ATOMS: atom_id res chain seq x y z
N MET A 1 -16.73 -14.60 22.73
CA MET A 1 -17.96 -13.80 22.91
C MET A 1 -17.53 -12.49 23.56
N PHE A 2 -17.48 -11.39 22.82
CA PHE A 2 -17.17 -10.07 23.39
C PHE A 2 -18.29 -9.70 24.38
N GLY A 3 -17.92 -9.17 25.55
CA GLY A 3 -18.78 -9.06 26.74
C GLY A 3 -20.08 -8.31 26.52
N THR A 4 -21.15 -8.78 27.16
CA THR A 4 -22.53 -8.24 27.12
C THR A 4 -22.72 -7.03 28.06
N GLY A 5 -21.68 -6.25 28.34
CA GLY A 5 -21.76 -5.11 29.25
C GLY A 5 -22.04 -3.78 28.53
N GLU A 6 -22.59 -2.80 29.23
CA GLU A 6 -22.91 -1.48 28.67
C GLU A 6 -21.75 -0.46 28.77
N ASN A 7 -20.50 -0.92 28.99
CA ASN A 7 -19.35 -0.03 29.15
C ASN A 7 -18.54 0.12 27.86
N THR A 8 -17.83 1.24 27.74
CA THR A 8 -17.02 1.60 26.56
C THR A 8 -15.89 0.61 26.28
N GLY A 9 -15.49 -0.20 27.27
CA GLY A 9 -14.52 -1.28 27.08
C GLY A 9 -14.99 -2.36 26.10
N ASN A 10 -16.30 -2.54 25.91
CA ASN A 10 -16.85 -3.53 24.98
C ASN A 10 -16.84 -3.07 23.52
N ILE A 11 -16.52 -1.80 23.24
CA ILE A 11 -16.33 -1.30 21.86
C ILE A 11 -15.15 -2.02 21.20
N GLY A 12 -14.15 -2.45 21.98
CA GLY A 12 -12.96 -3.15 21.48
C GLY A 12 -12.01 -2.21 20.73
N LEU A 13 -11.34 -2.73 19.71
CA LEU A 13 -10.41 -1.96 18.89
C LEU A 13 -11.14 -0.78 18.22
N PHE A 14 -10.59 0.43 18.34
CA PHE A 14 -11.03 1.61 17.62
C PHE A 14 -9.95 1.99 16.60
N LYS A 15 -10.26 1.91 15.32
CA LYS A 15 -9.33 2.16 14.23
C LYS A 15 -9.81 3.31 13.37
N ILE A 16 -9.07 4.42 13.38
CA ILE A 16 -9.26 5.51 12.42
C ILE A 16 -8.80 5.00 11.04
N ILE A 17 -9.68 5.11 10.05
CA ILE A 17 -9.42 4.70 8.67
C ILE A 17 -9.25 5.90 7.74
N SER A 18 -9.86 7.04 8.07
CA SER A 18 -9.69 8.26 7.31
C SER A 18 -9.84 9.49 8.19
N GLU A 19 -9.20 10.56 7.73
CA GLU A 19 -9.30 11.87 8.34
C GLU A 19 -9.29 12.95 7.26
N GLY A 20 -10.20 13.91 7.37
CA GLY A 20 -10.30 15.03 6.44
C GLY A 20 -10.66 16.36 7.11
N SER A 21 -10.37 17.47 6.44
CA SER A 21 -10.81 18.80 6.86
C SER A 21 -12.19 19.12 6.27
N ILE A 22 -13.13 19.58 7.08
CA ILE A 22 -14.44 20.05 6.60
C ILE A 22 -14.45 21.59 6.47
N ALA A 23 -13.80 22.29 7.40
CA ALA A 23 -13.71 23.74 7.46
C ALA A 23 -12.51 24.15 8.33
N ALA A 24 -12.23 25.46 8.40
CA ALA A 24 -11.20 25.99 9.29
C ALA A 24 -11.45 25.53 10.74
N GLY A 25 -10.51 24.72 11.27
CA GLY A 25 -10.58 24.19 12.63
C GLY A 25 -11.49 22.96 12.84
N ILE A 26 -12.13 22.40 11.79
CA ILE A 26 -13.03 21.26 11.90
C ILE A 26 -12.49 20.05 11.13
N ARG A 27 -12.33 18.92 11.84
CA ARG A 27 -11.82 17.63 11.31
C ARG A 27 -12.93 16.58 11.31
N ARG A 28 -13.08 15.84 10.20
CA ARG A 28 -13.89 14.63 10.09
C ARG A 28 -13.00 13.42 10.35
N ILE A 29 -13.42 12.56 11.26
CA ILE A 29 -12.79 11.26 11.50
C ILE A 29 -13.76 10.17 11.06
N GLU A 30 -13.28 9.25 10.22
CA GLU A 30 -13.98 8.00 9.93
C GLU A 30 -13.21 6.86 10.61
N ALA A 31 -13.93 6.03 11.35
CA ALA A 31 -13.33 4.97 12.14
C ALA A 31 -14.20 3.71 12.13
N LEU A 32 -13.52 2.56 12.21
CA LEU A 32 -14.12 1.26 12.47
C LEU A 32 -13.93 0.90 13.94
N THR A 33 -14.86 0.12 14.48
CA THR A 33 -14.77 -0.41 15.84
C THR A 33 -14.98 -1.92 15.90
N GLY A 34 -14.62 -2.52 17.03
CA GLY A 34 -14.89 -3.91 17.34
C GLY A 34 -14.29 -4.87 16.32
N LEU A 35 -15.05 -5.92 15.99
CA LEU A 35 -14.61 -6.97 15.06
C LEU A 35 -14.24 -6.40 13.68
N LYS A 36 -14.98 -5.41 13.17
CA LYS A 36 -14.69 -4.79 11.87
C LYS A 36 -13.37 -4.03 11.86
N ALA A 37 -12.99 -3.41 12.98
CA ALA A 37 -11.66 -2.82 13.09
C ALA A 37 -10.55 -3.88 13.10
N VAL A 38 -10.79 -5.04 13.73
CA VAL A 38 -9.83 -6.14 13.79
C VAL A 38 -9.63 -6.76 12.42
N GLU A 39 -10.73 -7.12 11.73
CA GLU A 39 -10.72 -7.62 10.36
C GLU A 39 -9.93 -6.67 9.45
N TYR A 40 -10.21 -5.37 9.52
CA TYR A 40 -9.51 -4.36 8.73
C TYR A 40 -7.99 -4.35 8.97
N VAL A 41 -7.53 -4.52 10.21
CA VAL A 41 -6.09 -4.58 10.51
C VAL A 41 -5.48 -5.88 10.00
N GLN A 42 -6.18 -7.00 10.15
CA GLN A 42 -5.72 -8.30 9.65
C GLN A 42 -5.58 -8.30 8.12
N ASP A 43 -6.58 -7.78 7.40
CA ASP A 43 -6.55 -7.67 5.94
C ASP A 43 -5.34 -6.84 5.46
N ASN A 44 -5.00 -5.75 6.19
CA ASN A 44 -3.82 -4.94 5.87
C ASN A 44 -2.50 -5.67 6.15
N GLU A 45 -2.44 -6.47 7.22
CA GLU A 45 -1.27 -7.29 7.54
C GLU A 45 -1.06 -8.41 6.51
N ASP A 46 -2.14 -9.05 6.07
CA ASP A 46 -2.11 -10.09 5.02
C ASP A 46 -1.66 -9.51 3.67
N LEU A 47 -2.20 -8.35 3.27
CA LEU A 47 -1.74 -7.64 2.08
C LEU A 47 -0.26 -7.29 2.16
N LEU A 48 0.22 -6.86 3.33
CA LEU A 48 1.62 -6.52 3.52
C LEU A 48 2.52 -7.76 3.39
N LEU A 49 2.09 -8.90 3.91
CA LEU A 49 2.78 -10.18 3.74
C LEU A 49 2.82 -10.62 2.27
N GLU A 50 1.73 -10.46 1.53
CA GLU A 50 1.68 -10.75 0.09
C GLU A 50 2.67 -9.89 -0.70
N ILE A 51 2.76 -8.59 -0.37
CA ILE A 51 3.74 -7.67 -0.98
C ILE A 51 5.17 -8.12 -0.67
N GLN A 52 5.45 -8.50 0.59
CA GLN A 52 6.77 -9.01 0.98
C GLN A 52 7.17 -10.25 0.19
N GLN A 53 6.23 -11.17 -0.05
CA GLN A 53 6.48 -12.38 -0.84
C GLN A 53 6.71 -12.04 -2.32
N CYS A 54 5.88 -11.17 -2.90
CA CYS A 54 5.97 -10.75 -4.30
C CYS A 54 7.31 -10.05 -4.61
N LEU A 55 7.77 -9.19 -3.70
CA LEU A 55 9.05 -8.48 -3.83
C LEU A 55 10.24 -9.28 -3.28
N SER A 56 10.00 -10.43 -2.65
CA SER A 56 11.01 -11.20 -1.92
C SER A 56 11.83 -10.33 -0.96
N SER A 57 11.12 -9.52 -0.15
CA SER A 57 11.73 -8.50 0.71
C SER A 57 11.16 -8.51 2.12
N SER A 58 11.96 -8.08 3.10
CA SER A 58 11.44 -7.81 4.44
C SER A 58 10.55 -6.55 4.45
N ARG A 59 9.72 -6.40 5.49
CA ARG A 59 8.78 -5.28 5.65
C ARG A 59 9.46 -3.92 5.51
N ASP A 60 10.61 -3.76 6.15
CA ASP A 60 11.35 -2.50 6.18
C ASP A 60 12.02 -2.19 4.83
N GLU A 61 12.22 -3.21 4.00
CA GLU A 61 12.89 -3.08 2.70
C GLU A 61 11.92 -2.90 1.53
N ILE A 62 10.61 -3.12 1.71
CA ILE A 62 9.59 -3.07 0.65
C ILE A 62 9.74 -1.82 -0.20
N LEU A 63 9.79 -0.64 0.42
CA LEU A 63 9.88 0.63 -0.29
C LEU A 63 11.18 0.72 -1.10
N SER A 64 12.30 0.30 -0.50
CA SER A 64 13.60 0.32 -1.19
C SER A 64 13.64 -0.63 -2.40
N GLN A 65 13.03 -1.80 -2.30
CA GLN A 65 12.95 -2.76 -3.41
C GLN A 65 12.00 -2.28 -4.49
N LEU A 66 10.89 -1.66 -4.12
CA LEU A 66 9.96 -1.04 -5.05
C LEU A 66 10.62 0.09 -5.85
N ASP A 67 11.43 0.94 -5.20
CA ASP A 67 12.15 2.02 -5.87
C ASP A 67 13.23 1.50 -6.82
N LYS A 68 13.98 0.46 -6.41
CA LYS A 68 14.92 -0.24 -7.29
C LYS A 68 14.22 -0.81 -8.53
N LEU A 69 13.06 -1.43 -8.35
CA LEU A 69 12.26 -1.98 -9.45
C LEU A 69 11.79 -0.87 -10.42
N LYS A 70 11.26 0.24 -9.89
CA LYS A 70 10.84 1.41 -10.69
C LYS A 70 11.99 2.02 -11.47
N PHE A 71 13.15 2.16 -10.84
CA PHE A 71 14.34 2.69 -11.48
C PHE A 71 14.82 1.77 -12.61
N GLY A 72 14.93 0.47 -12.33
CA GLY A 72 15.31 -0.54 -13.31
C GLY A 72 14.36 -0.57 -14.51
N LEU A 73 13.05 -0.47 -14.27
CA LEU A 73 12.04 -0.41 -15.34
C LEU A 73 12.27 0.80 -16.26
N LYS A 74 12.48 1.99 -15.69
CA LYS A 74 12.73 3.22 -16.46
C LYS A 74 14.00 3.13 -17.31
N ASP A 75 15.05 2.50 -16.81
CA ASP A 75 16.28 2.32 -17.56
C ASP A 75 16.13 1.27 -18.68
N LYS A 76 15.40 0.18 -18.42
CA LYS A 76 15.05 -0.79 -19.47
C LYS A 76 14.18 -0.19 -20.56
N GLU A 77 13.25 0.71 -20.24
CA GLU A 77 12.45 1.44 -21.24
C GLU A 77 13.33 2.30 -22.15
N LYS A 78 14.31 3.03 -21.59
CA LYS A 78 15.27 3.83 -22.37
C LYS A 78 16.14 2.96 -23.26
N GLU A 79 16.64 1.84 -22.72
CA GLU A 79 17.44 0.87 -23.47
C GLU A 79 16.62 0.29 -24.64
N ASN A 80 15.37 -0.11 -24.38
CA ASN A 80 14.47 -0.64 -25.40
C ASN A 80 14.21 0.37 -26.52
N LYS A 81 13.94 1.64 -26.17
CA LYS A 81 13.77 2.73 -27.13
C LYS A 81 15.02 2.89 -28.01
N THR A 82 16.19 2.88 -27.40
CA THR A 82 17.48 3.01 -28.11
C THR A 82 17.71 1.84 -29.07
N LEU A 83 17.44 0.61 -28.62
CA LEU A 83 17.56 -0.59 -29.46
C LEU A 83 16.60 -0.57 -30.64
N ARG A 84 15.34 -0.17 -30.43
CA ARG A 84 14.34 0.00 -31.51
C ARG A 84 14.80 1.01 -32.56
N GLN A 85 15.38 2.14 -32.13
CA GLN A 85 15.95 3.14 -33.05
C GLN A 85 17.13 2.58 -33.85
N LYS A 86 18.02 1.79 -33.22
CA LYS A 86 19.14 1.14 -33.92
C LYS A 86 18.67 0.13 -34.95
N ILE A 87 17.66 -0.69 -34.62
CA ILE A 87 17.08 -1.67 -35.55
C ILE A 87 16.42 -0.95 -36.75
N ALA A 88 15.60 0.07 -36.49
CA ALA A 88 14.97 0.86 -37.56
C ALA A 88 16.01 1.48 -38.51
N ARG A 89 17.10 2.04 -37.94
CA ARG A 89 18.22 2.58 -38.73
C ARG A 89 18.94 1.51 -39.55
N LYS A 90 19.08 0.29 -39.04
CA LYS A 90 19.71 -0.83 -39.76
C LYS A 90 18.84 -1.31 -40.93
N ASN A 91 17.52 -1.32 -40.78
CA ASN A 91 16.58 -1.75 -41.81
C ASN A 91 16.34 -0.69 -42.92
N MET A 92 16.75 0.56 -42.71
CA MET A 92 16.73 1.63 -43.73
C MET A 92 18.02 1.68 -44.57
N ARG A 93 19.00 0.83 -44.28
CA ARG A 93 20.21 0.63 -45.10
C ARG A 93 20.05 -0.65 -45.91
#